data_AF-A0A522V7U3-F1
#
_entry.id   AF-A0A522V7U3-F1
#
_cell.length_a   1.000
_cell.length_b   1.000
_cell.length_c   1.000
_cell.angle_alpha   90.00
_cell.angle_beta   90.00
_cell.angle_gamma   90.00
#
_symmetry.space_group_name_H-M   'P 1'
#
loop_
_entity.id
_entity.type
_entity.pdbx_description
1 polymer ?
#
loop_
_entity_poly.entity_id
_entity_poly.type
_entity_poly.pdbx_seq_one_letter_code
_entity_poly.pdbx_strand_id
1 'polypeptide(L)' 'MSIWELEEEIIEIEKVKEHFKSGSLEWNNIEAIINDKKKELNRLKTQEDGEEDDVLIGCGGDCGGCGGGR' A
#
# COMPACT_ATOMS: atom_id res chain seq x y z
N MET A 1 -8.77 -10.78 -10.27
CA MET A 1 -7.76 -10.91 -9.21
C MET A 1 -8.40 -10.42 -7.95
N SER A 2 -8.48 -11.28 -6.95
CA SER A 2 -9.11 -11.02 -5.65
C SER A 2 -8.10 -10.36 -4.72
N ILE A 3 -8.58 -9.65 -3.69
CA ILE A 3 -7.74 -9.03 -2.65
C ILE A 3 -6.75 -10.06 -2.07
N TRP A 4 -7.24 -11.25 -1.71
CA TRP A 4 -6.41 -12.35 -1.18
C TRP A 4 -5.32 -12.82 -2.14
N GLU A 5 -5.63 -12.97 -3.43
CA GLU A 5 -4.65 -13.40 -4.44
C GLU A 5 -3.52 -12.37 -4.58
N LEU A 6 -3.87 -11.08 -4.51
CA LEU A 6 -2.91 -9.98 -4.60
C LEU A 6 -2.05 -9.86 -3.34
N GLU A 7 -2.62 -10.10 -2.15
CA GLU A 7 -1.88 -10.16 -0.88
C GLU A 7 -0.87 -11.30 -0.86
N GLU A 8 -1.28 -12.49 -1.31
CA GLU A 8 -0.38 -13.65 -1.42
C GLU A 8 0.77 -13.38 -2.39
N GLU A 9 0.48 -12.80 -3.56
CA GLU A 9 1.51 -12.45 -4.54
C GLU A 9 2.52 -11.44 -3.98
N ILE A 10 2.06 -10.43 -3.21
CA ILE A 10 2.95 -9.47 -2.54
C ILE A 10 3.89 -10.20 -1.56
N ILE A 11 3.37 -11.14 -0.77
CA ILE A 11 4.16 -11.91 0.20
C ILE A 11 5.22 -12.77 -0.51
N GLU A 12 4.86 -13.42 -1.62
CA GLU A 12 5.82 -14.21 -2.41
C GLU A 12 6.93 -13.35 -2.99
N ILE A 13 6.61 -12.16 -3.50
CA ILE A 13 7.61 -11.23 -4.03
C ILE A 13 8.49 -10.66 -2.91
N GLU A 14 7.93 -10.41 -1.72
CA GLU A 14 8.72 -10.00 -0.55
C GLU A 14 9.74 -11.07 -0.14
N LYS A 15 9.37 -12.36 -0.16
CA LYS A 15 10.33 -13.46 0.05
C LYS A 15 11.44 -13.46 -0.98
N VAL A 16 11.10 -13.21 -2.25
CA VAL A 16 12.11 -13.07 -3.32
C VAL A 16 13.04 -11.89 -3.04
N LYS A 17 12.51 -10.76 -2.57
CA LYS A 17 13.29 -9.55 -2.21
C LYS A 17 14.36 -9.82 -1.15
N GLU A 18 14.09 -10.69 -0.17
CA GLU A 18 15.04 -11.04 0.90
C GLU A 18 16.33 -11.68 0.38
N HIS A 19 16.31 -12.28 -0.81
CA HIS A 19 17.50 -12.87 -1.43
C HIS A 19 18.42 -11.82 -2.10
N PHE A 20 17.99 -10.57 -2.22
CA PHE A 20 18.76 -9.50 -2.84
C PHE A 20 19.34 -8.56 -1.79
N LYS A 21 20.51 -7.99 -2.10
CA LYS A 21 21.17 -7.03 -1.22
C LYS A 21 20.39 -5.72 -1.20
N SER A 22 20.03 -5.23 -0.03
CA SER A 22 19.38 -3.93 0.13
C SER A 22 20.15 -2.82 -0.59
N GLY A 23 19.42 -2.01 -1.37
CA GLY A 23 19.98 -0.94 -2.20
C GLY A 23 20.61 -1.40 -3.51
N SER A 24 20.62 -2.71 -3.84
CA SER A 24 20.95 -3.16 -5.20
C SER A 24 19.86 -2.76 -6.20
N LEU A 25 20.22 -2.76 -7.48
CA LEU A 25 19.27 -2.45 -8.56
C LEU A 25 18.08 -3.43 -8.52
N GLU A 26 18.35 -4.72 -8.33
CA GLU A 26 17.34 -5.77 -8.24
C GLU A 26 16.43 -5.56 -7.03
N TRP A 27 17.00 -5.25 -5.87
CA TRP A 27 16.23 -4.99 -4.66
C TRP A 27 15.29 -3.79 -4.83
N ASN A 28 15.78 -2.69 -5.43
CA ASN A 28 14.99 -1.49 -5.72
C ASN A 28 13.90 -1.77 -6.76
N ASN A 29 14.19 -2.56 -7.79
CA ASN A 29 13.20 -2.96 -8.80
C ASN A 29 12.09 -3.80 -8.19
N ILE A 30 12.44 -4.79 -7.35
CA ILE A 30 11.47 -5.63 -6.65
C ILE A 30 10.64 -4.80 -5.67
N GLU A 31 11.28 -3.85 -4.97
CA GLU A 31 10.57 -2.91 -4.10
C GLU A 31 9.55 -2.05 -4.87
N ALA A 32 9.90 -1.54 -6.05
CA ALA A 32 8.98 -0.79 -6.89
C ALA A 32 7.76 -1.64 -7.29
N ILE A 33 7.98 -2.91 -7.67
CA ILE A 33 6.91 -3.86 -8.00
C ILE A 33 5.99 -4.10 -6.80
N ILE A 34 6.55 -4.34 -5.60
CA ILE A 34 5.77 -4.52 -4.37
C ILE A 34 4.94 -3.27 -4.07
N ASN A 35 5.51 -2.08 -4.21
CA ASN A 35 4.80 -0.82 -3.96
C ASN A 35 3.64 -0.60 -4.93
N ASP A 36 3.80 -0.91 -6.21
CA ASP A 36 2.72 -0.79 -7.18
C ASP A 36 1.59 -1.78 -6.88
N LYS A 37 1.91 -3.02 -6.48
CA LYS A 37 0.90 -3.99 -6.04
C LYS A 37 0.19 -3.56 -4.76
N LYS A 38 0.92 -3.00 -3.78
CA LYS A 38 0.33 -2.46 -2.55
C LYS A 38 -0.63 -1.29 -2.83
N LYS A 39 -0.32 -0.43 -3.80
CA LYS A 39 -1.24 0.63 -4.25
C LYS A 39 -2.52 0.04 -4.84
N GLU A 40 -2.40 -0.95 -5.70
CA GLU A 40 -3.58 -1.60 -6.29
C GLU A 40 -4.42 -2.32 -5.22
N LEU A 41 -3.77 -3.01 -4.28
CA LEU A 41 -4.43 -3.62 -3.13
C LEU A 41 -5.20 -2.58 -2.31
N ASN A 42 -4.60 -1.42 -2.06
CA ASN A 42 -5.27 -0.34 -1.34
C ASN A 42 -6.50 0.15 -2.10
N ARG A 43 -6.42 0.33 -3.43
CA ARG A 43 -7.55 0.74 -4.26
C ARG A 43 -8.70 -0.27 -4.24
N LEU A 44 -8.39 -1.57 -4.27
CA LEU A 44 -9.38 -2.63 -4.19
C LEU A 44 -10.06 -2.66 -2.82
N LYS A 45 -9.30 -2.51 -1.73
CA LYS A 45 -9.85 -2.42 -0.37
C LYS A 45 -10.76 -1.20 -0.20
N THR A 46 -10.34 -0.02 -0.67
CA THR A 46 -11.17 1.19 -0.63
C THR A 46 -12.44 1.05 -1.49
N GLN A 47 -12.38 0.36 -2.62
CA GLN A 47 -13.58 0.07 -3.42
C GLN A 47 -14.55 -0.91 -2.75
N GLU A 48 -14.05 -1.86 -1.95
CA GLU A 48 -14.89 -2.82 -1.22
C GLU A 48 -15.57 -2.17 0.00
N ASP A 49 -14.87 -1.26 0.70
CA ASP A 49 -15.41 -0.53 1.87
C ASP A 49 -16.35 0.62 1.50
N GLY A 50 -16.45 1.00 0.22
CA GLY A 50 -17.54 1.80 -0.31
C GLY A 50 -17.81 3.11 0.41
N GLU A 51 -16.79 3.93 0.67
CA GLU A 51 -16.88 5.39 0.81
C GLU A 51 -15.47 6.03 0.83
N GLU A 52 -15.39 7.25 0.28
CA GLU A 52 -14.30 8.24 0.33
C GLU A 52 -12.91 7.97 -0.31
N ASP A 53 -12.78 8.58 -1.49
CA ASP A 53 -11.57 8.97 -2.21
C ASP A 53 -10.62 9.80 -1.33
N ASP A 54 -9.54 9.22 -0.83
CA ASP A 54 -8.37 9.96 -0.35
C ASP A 54 -7.08 9.21 -0.70
N VAL A 55 -6.72 9.21 -1.99
CA VAL A 55 -5.31 9.07 -2.35
C VAL A 55 -4.59 10.35 -1.93
N LEU A 56 -4.17 10.44 -0.67
CA LEU A 56 -3.07 11.30 -0.28
C LEU A 56 -2.15 10.55 0.70
N ILE A 57 -1.06 10.07 0.10
CA ILE A 57 0.24 9.89 0.73
C ILE A 57 0.50 11.11 1.63
N GLY A 58 0.28 10.94 2.93
CA GLY A 58 0.29 12.06 3.87
C GLY A 58 -0.11 11.66 5.27
N CYS A 59 0.55 10.67 5.86
CA CYS A 59 0.64 10.59 7.32
C CYS A 59 1.47 11.81 7.78
N GLY A 60 0.81 12.96 7.92
CA GLY A 60 1.34 14.23 8.40
C GLY A 60 0.25 14.88 9.22
N GLY A 61 0.19 14.48 10.49
CA GLY A 61 -0.93 14.75 11.38
C GLY A 61 -1.36 16.21 11.44
N ASP A 62 -2.66 16.42 11.38
CA ASP A 62 -3.37 17.40 12.20
C ASP A 62 -4.81 16.91 12.37
N CYS A 63 -5.03 16.01 13.33
CA CYS A 63 -6.38 15.69 13.84
C CYS A 63 -6.80 16.82 14.80
N GLY A 64 -6.78 18.06 14.31
CA GLY A 64 -7.14 19.26 15.05
C GLY A 64 -8.53 19.73 14.65
N GLY A 65 -9.56 19.28 15.38
CA GLY A 65 -10.81 20.03 15.45
C GLY A 65 -12.12 19.25 15.27
N CYS A 66 -12.42 18.32 16.17
CA CYS A 66 -13.82 18.13 16.59
C CYS A 66 -14.22 19.34 17.45
N GLY A 67 -14.48 20.47 16.80
CA GLY A 67 -15.04 21.67 17.41
C GLY A 67 -16.55 21.51 17.58
N GLY A 68 -16.98 21.23 18.82
CA GLY A 68 -18.39 21.29 19.18
C GLY A 68 -18.96 22.71 19.11
N GLY A 69 -20.27 22.77 18.87
CA GLY A 69 -21.11 23.92 19.23
C GLY A 69 -21.67 24.70 18.06
N ARG A 70 -22.96 24.46 17.76
CA ARG A 70 -24.04 25.44 17.90
C ARG A 70 -25.38 24.74 18.02
#